data_AF-A0A943KAM7-F1
#
_entry.id   AF-A0A943KAM7-F1
#
_cell.length_a   1.000
_cell.length_b   1.000
_cell.length_c   1.000
_cell.angle_alpha   90.00
_cell.angle_beta   90.00
_cell.angle_gamma   90.00
#
_symmetry.space_group_name_H-M   'P 1'
#
loop_
_entity.id
_entity.type
_entity.pdbx_description
1 polymer ?
#
loop_
_entity_poly.entity_id
_entity_poly.type
_entity_poly.pdbx_seq_one_letter_code
_entity_poly.pdbx_strand_id
1 'polypeptide(L)' 'MAAPAVIFPLAGFIHPSLECDELKGITRSWQRRVWEHRLFADPATRQHIESCGIQLINYRSLQKCGWEPVDYPI' A
#
# COMPACT_ATOMS: atom_id res chain seq x y z
N MET A 1 3.75 20.29 15.39
CA MET A 1 4.71 19.18 15.15
C MET A 1 4.11 18.30 14.07
N ALA A 2 4.68 18.28 12.86
CA ALA A 2 4.17 17.47 11.76
C ALA A 2 4.66 16.02 11.93
N ALA A 3 3.73 15.07 12.03
CA ALA A 3 4.07 13.65 12.04
C ALA A 3 4.78 13.31 10.71
N PRO A 4 5.85 12.49 10.72
CA PRO A 4 6.49 12.07 9.48
C PRO A 4 5.50 11.22 8.69
N ALA A 5 5.13 11.67 7.50
CA ALA A 5 4.35 10.90 6.55
C ALA A 5 5.22 9.75 6.03
N VAL A 6 5.09 8.57 6.65
CA VAL A 6 5.75 7.36 6.18
C VAL A 6 4.75 6.55 5.37
N ILE A 7 4.93 6.57 4.05
CA ILE A 7 4.37 5.54 3.16
C ILE A 7 5.53 4.90 2.42
N PHE A 8 5.80 3.65 2.79
CA PHE A 8 6.59 2.75 1.97
C PHE A 8 5.71 2.27 0.80
N PRO A 9 6.24 2.09 -0.41
CA PRO A 9 5.45 1.60 -1.53
C PRO A 9 4.91 0.20 -1.21
N LEU A 10 3.62 0.12 -0.93
CA LEU A 10 2.91 -1.13 -0.62
C LEU A 10 2.96 -2.14 -1.78
N ALA A 11 3.32 -1.70 -2.99
CA ALA A 11 3.42 -2.52 -4.19
C ALA A 11 4.42 -3.70 -4.07
N GLY A 12 5.43 -3.59 -3.20
CA GLY A 12 6.38 -4.68 -2.93
C GLY A 12 5.97 -5.66 -1.84
N PHE A 13 4.95 -5.32 -1.04
CA PHE A 13 4.60 -6.05 0.19
C PHE A 13 3.17 -6.57 0.23
N ILE A 14 2.26 -5.95 -0.52
CA ILE A 14 0.82 -6.24 -0.53
C ILE A 14 0.40 -6.46 -1.98
N HIS A 15 -0.35 -7.53 -2.22
CA HIS A 15 -0.80 -7.93 -3.54
C HIS A 15 -2.32 -8.09 -3.54
N PRO A 16 -3.09 -7.01 -3.32
CA PRO A 16 -4.54 -7.09 -3.30
C PRO A 16 -5.03 -7.61 -4.64
N SER A 17 -5.94 -8.59 -4.63
CA SER A 17 -6.50 -9.18 -5.85
C SER A 17 -7.97 -9.53 -5.64
N LEU A 18 -8.78 -9.38 -6.69
CA LEU A 18 -10.17 -9.84 -6.68
C LEU A 18 -10.23 -11.37 -6.68
N GLU A 19 -11.24 -11.92 -6.04
CA GLU A 19 -11.43 -13.37 -6.02
C GLU A 19 -11.92 -13.86 -7.39
N CYS A 20 -11.13 -14.72 -8.03
CA CYS A 20 -11.50 -15.41 -9.26
C CYS A 20 -10.80 -16.77 -9.36
N ASP A 21 -11.30 -17.66 -10.22
CA ASP A 21 -10.73 -19.00 -10.41
C ASP A 21 -9.33 -18.96 -11.00
N GLU A 22 -9.04 -17.98 -11.84
CA GLU A 22 -7.71 -17.74 -12.37
C GLU A 22 -6.71 -17.42 -11.25
N LEU A 23 -7.07 -16.57 -10.28
CA LEU A 23 -6.24 -16.27 -9.12
C LEU A 23 -5.96 -17.54 -8.28
N LYS A 24 -6.98 -18.37 -8.09
CA LYS A 24 -6.87 -19.66 -7.37
C LYS A 24 -5.93 -20.63 -8.08
N GLY A 25 -5.87 -20.58 -9.41
CA GLY A 25 -4.94 -21.35 -10.24
C GLY A 25 -3.50 -20.81 -10.23
N ILE A 26 -3.31 -19.48 -10.14
CA ILE A 26 -1.99 -18.84 -10.17
C ILE A 26 -1.22 -19.02 -8.86
N THR A 27 -1.89 -18.93 -7.71
CA THR A 27 -1.20 -18.92 -6.42
C THR A 27 -1.97 -19.61 -5.31
N ARG A 28 -1.26 -20.39 -4.49
CA ARG A 28 -1.82 -21.05 -3.30
C ARG A 28 -2.18 -20.07 -2.18
N SER A 29 -1.65 -18.84 -2.22
CA SER A 29 -1.92 -17.79 -1.23
C SER A 29 -3.01 -16.82 -1.71
N TRP A 30 -3.91 -17.26 -2.58
CA TRP A 30 -4.97 -16.41 -3.14
C TRP A 30 -5.87 -15.80 -2.07
N GLN A 31 -6.13 -16.53 -0.97
CA GLN A 31 -6.96 -16.06 0.13
C GLN A 31 -6.38 -14.81 0.77
N ARG A 32 -5.05 -14.76 0.94
CA ARG A 32 -4.34 -13.60 1.49
C ARG A 32 -4.52 -12.38 0.59
N ARG A 33 -4.38 -12.56 -0.74
CA ARG A 33 -4.55 -11.48 -1.72
C ARG A 33 -5.98 -10.93 -1.76
N VAL A 34 -6.96 -11.82 -1.63
CA VAL A 34 -8.38 -11.45 -1.52
C VAL A 34 -8.66 -10.71 -0.20
N TRP A 35 -8.09 -11.18 0.91
CA TRP A 35 -8.20 -10.51 2.20
C TRP A 35 -7.57 -9.11 2.16
N GLU A 36 -6.37 -8.98 1.60
CA GLU A 36 -5.69 -7.69 1.39
C GLU A 36 -6.59 -6.74 0.56
N HIS A 37 -7.19 -7.22 -0.53
CA HIS A 37 -8.13 -6.41 -1.32
C HIS A 37 -9.31 -5.92 -0.48
N ARG A 38 -9.95 -6.82 0.29
CA ARG A 38 -11.11 -6.46 1.13
C ARG A 38 -10.72 -5.47 2.24
N LEU A 39 -9.57 -5.67 2.87
CA LEU A 39 -9.07 -4.80 3.93
C LEU A 39 -8.87 -3.36 3.43
N PHE A 40 -8.23 -3.17 2.27
CA PHE A 40 -7.97 -1.84 1.73
C PHE A 40 -9.17 -1.20 1.01
N ALA A 41 -10.18 -2.00 0.65
CA ALA A 41 -11.45 -1.51 0.11
C ALA A 41 -12.39 -0.99 1.21
N ASP A 42 -12.19 -1.41 2.47
CA ASP A 42 -13.02 -0.98 3.60
C ASP A 42 -12.73 0.50 3.97
N PRO A 43 -13.74 1.39 3.93
CA PRO A 43 -13.61 2.77 4.38
C PRO A 43 -13.14 2.91 5.83
N ALA A 44 -13.49 1.96 6.71
CA ALA A 44 -13.09 1.99 8.12
C ALA A 44 -11.57 1.82 8.27
N THR A 45 -10.95 0.93 7.47
CA THR A 45 -9.50 0.79 7.41
C THR A 45 -8.84 2.10 7.03
N ARG A 46 -9.36 2.77 6.00
CA ARG A 46 -8.83 4.06 5.56
C ARG A 46 -8.90 5.12 6.66
N GLN A 47 -10.06 5.26 7.30
CA GLN A 47 -10.25 6.21 8.40
C GLN A 47 -9.32 5.91 9.58
N HIS A 48 -9.11 4.64 9.89
CA HIS A 48 -8.20 4.25 10.97
C HIS A 48 -6.74 4.61 10.65
N ILE A 49 -6.29 4.35 9.43
CA ILE A 49 -4.94 4.75 8.97
C ILE A 49 -4.77 6.26 9.09
N GLU A 50 -5.73 7.04 8.60
CA GLU A 50 -5.72 8.51 8.68
C GLU A 50 -5.75 8.99 10.14
N SER A 51 -6.51 8.33 11.02
CA SER A 51 -6.57 8.64 12.46
C SER A 51 -5.25 8.40 13.19
N CYS A 52 -4.41 7.48 12.70
CA CYS A 52 -3.07 7.25 13.22
C CYS A 52 -2.07 8.35 12.79
N GLY A 53 -2.52 9.35 12.03
CA GLY A 53 -1.65 10.37 11.44
C GLY A 53 -0.83 9.86 10.24
N ILE A 54 -1.19 8.69 9.71
CA ILE A 54 -0.55 8.11 8.53
C ILE A 54 -1.30 8.61 7.31
N GLN A 55 -0.63 9.43 6.50
CA GLN A 55 -1.14 9.77 5.17
C GLN A 55 -0.91 8.58 4.23
N LEU A 56 -1.75 8.34 3.23
CA LEU A 56 -1.45 7.40 2.14
C LEU A 56 -1.07 8.21 0.89
N ILE A 57 0.14 8.00 0.34
CA ILE A 57 0.60 8.66 -0.89
C ILE A 57 0.95 7.64 -1.97
N ASN A 58 0.97 8.12 -3.22
CA ASN A 58 1.48 7.38 -4.36
C ASN A 58 2.79 8.03 -4.87
N TYR A 59 3.46 7.38 -5.82
CA TYR A 59 4.70 7.90 -6.41
C TYR A 59 4.57 9.29 -7.04
N ARG A 60 3.39 9.64 -7.57
CA ARG A 60 3.16 10.99 -8.13
C ARG A 60 3.15 12.05 -7.03
N SER A 61 2.58 11.74 -5.87
CA SER A 61 2.64 12.61 -4.69
C SER A 61 4.07 12.69 -4.12
N LEU A 62 4.82 11.58 -4.14
CA LEU A 62 6.22 11.56 -3.74
C LEU A 62 7.10 12.46 -4.62
N GLN A 63 6.93 12.41 -5.94
CA GLN A 63 7.66 13.30 -6.85
C GLN A 63 7.40 14.78 -6.55
N LYS A 64 6.18 15.12 -6.14
CA LYS A 64 5.79 16.50 -5.81
C LYS A 64 6.31 16.98 -4.46
N CYS A 65 6.71 16.08 -3.56
CA CYS A 65 7.19 16.47 -2.24
C CYS A 65 8.69 16.83 -2.22
N GLY A 66 9.34 16.93 -3.39
CA GLY A 66 10.76 17.32 -3.50
C GLY A 66 11.70 16.28 -2.90
N TRP A 67 11.31 14.99 -2.94
CA TRP A 67 12.19 13.92 -2.51
C TRP A 67 13.33 13.77 -3.50
N GLU A 68 14.53 14.16 -3.08
CA GLU A 68 15.75 13.93 -3.83
C GLU A 68 16.28 12.51 -3.56
N PRO A 69 16.64 11.74 -4.60
CA PRO A 69 17.26 10.43 -4.42
C PRO A 69 18.57 10.56 -3.64
N VAL A 70 18.74 9.75 -2.60
CA VAL A 70 20.04 9.61 -1.93
C VAL A 70 20.87 8.65 -2.76
N ASP A 71 21.95 9.13 -3.38
CA ASP A 71 22.86 8.29 -4.17
C ASP A 71 23.64 7.39 -3.21
N TYR A 72 23.33 6.09 -3.22
CA TYR A 72 24.06 5.09 -2.45
C TYR A 72 25.09 4.42 -3.39
N PRO A 73 26.39 4.49 -3.07
CA PRO A 73 27.38 3.76 -3.85
C PRO A 73 27.12 2.25 -3.73
N ILE A 74 27.00 1.59 -4.89
CA ILE A 74 26.90 0.14 -5.05
C ILE A 74 28.24 -0.56 -4.83
#